data_AF-A0A7S4DNH6-F1
#
_entry.id   AF-A0A7S4DNH6-F1
#
_cell.length_a   1.000
_cell.length_b   1.000
_cell.length_c   1.000
_cell.angle_alpha   90.00
_cell.angle_beta   90.00
_cell.angle_gamma   90.00
#
_symmetry.space_group_name_H-M   'P 1'
#
loop_
_entity.id
_entity.type
_entity.pdbx_description
1 polymer ?
#
loop_
_entity_poly.entity_id
_entity_poly.type
_entity_poly.pdbx_seq_one_letter_code
_entity_poly.pdbx_strand_id
1 'polypeptide(L)'
;VGCILPVHPRRRSLRNTSCARMFGGIRYRKASEENASKASKAEKPSKASKLDMEYLLASLRREGRFVSADKVVSDYRKWLSRVASNPNAPHQCPSRDVDRVWKRHCRYKILYRRDCEELFGKGAVFQRQSSRHSSMASLPPSRKCSE
;
A
#
# COMPACT_ATOMS: atom_id res chain seq x y z
N VAL A 1 19.14 45.41 17.11
CA VAL A 1 19.33 44.52 18.28
C VAL A 1 17.98 43.88 18.57
N GLY A 2 17.70 42.59 18.41
CA GLY A 2 18.47 41.43 17.97
C GLY A 2 17.51 40.37 17.39
N CYS A 3 18.04 39.55 16.49
CA CYS A 3 17.34 38.46 15.80
C CYS A 3 17.15 37.24 16.73
N ILE A 4 16.01 36.56 16.63
CA ILE A 4 15.80 35.23 17.22
C ILE A 4 15.09 34.32 16.20
N LEU A 5 15.83 33.32 15.71
CA LEU A 5 15.37 32.03 15.18
C LEU A 5 16.48 31.01 15.56
N PRO A 6 16.28 29.68 15.56
CA PRO A 6 15.05 28.89 15.71
C PRO A 6 15.19 27.74 16.75
N VAL A 7 14.07 27.24 17.28
CA VAL A 7 14.06 25.97 18.05
C VAL A 7 13.72 24.82 17.11
N HIS A 8 14.67 23.92 16.89
CA HIS A 8 14.49 22.70 16.09
C HIS A 8 13.44 21.75 16.72
N PRO A 9 12.57 21.13 15.91
CA PRO A 9 11.73 20.03 16.39
C PRO A 9 12.54 18.72 16.48
N ARG A 10 12.34 18.03 17.61
CA ARG A 10 12.87 16.70 17.95
C ARG A 10 12.76 15.71 16.79
N ARG A 11 13.88 15.04 16.50
CA ARG A 11 13.98 13.84 15.66
C ARG A 11 13.08 12.73 16.24
N ARG A 12 11.89 12.53 15.66
CA ARG A 12 11.16 11.26 15.82
C ARG A 12 11.83 10.20 14.96
N SER A 13 12.37 9.19 15.63
CA SER A 13 12.85 7.94 15.04
C SER A 13 11.84 7.38 14.04
N LEU A 14 12.23 7.35 12.77
CA LEU A 14 11.49 6.70 11.70
C LEU A 14 11.62 5.19 11.87
N ARG A 15 10.79 4.59 12.72
CA ARG A 15 10.56 3.14 12.63
C ARG A 15 9.94 2.89 11.26
N ASN A 16 10.61 2.07 10.46
CA ASN A 16 10.10 1.51 9.22
C ASN A 16 8.73 0.89 9.48
N THR A 17 7.67 1.63 9.15
CA THR A 17 6.30 1.11 9.18
C THR A 17 6.17 0.16 8.00
N SER A 18 6.40 -1.11 8.30
CA SER A 18 6.24 -2.21 7.35
C SER A 18 4.83 -2.19 6.76
N CYS A 19 4.73 -1.85 5.48
CA CYS A 19 3.48 -1.93 4.70
C CYS A 19 2.96 -3.37 4.57
N ALA A 20 3.75 -4.37 4.98
CA ALA A 20 3.42 -5.79 4.89
C ALA A 20 2.12 -6.17 5.62
N ARG A 21 1.66 -5.39 6.62
CA ARG A 21 0.42 -5.67 7.35
C ARG A 21 -0.86 -5.14 6.69
N MET A 22 -0.79 -4.27 5.69
CA MET A 22 -1.99 -3.69 5.06
C MET A 22 -2.69 -4.64 4.07
N PHE A 23 -1.98 -5.70 3.64
CA PHE A 23 -2.53 -6.76 2.77
C PHE A 23 -2.82 -8.06 3.54
N GLY A 24 -2.79 -8.03 4.87
CA GLY A 24 -3.20 -9.18 5.67
C GLY A 24 -4.65 -9.54 5.32
N GLY A 25 -4.88 -10.74 4.80
CA GLY A 25 -6.21 -11.34 4.71
C GLY A 25 -7.17 -10.73 3.69
N ILE A 26 -6.75 -10.50 2.44
CA ILE A 26 -7.73 -10.51 1.34
C ILE A 26 -8.13 -11.97 1.14
N ARG A 27 -9.27 -12.39 1.71
CA ARG A 27 -9.84 -13.71 1.43
C ARG A 27 -10.40 -13.69 0.01
N TYR A 28 -9.55 -13.93 -0.97
CA TYR A 28 -10.00 -14.26 -2.32
C TYR A 28 -10.72 -15.61 -2.27
N ARG A 29 -12.02 -15.61 -2.56
CA ARG A 29 -12.76 -16.82 -2.89
C ARG A 29 -12.25 -17.26 -4.28
N LYS A 30 -11.23 -18.11 -4.28
CA LYS A 30 -10.59 -18.65 -5.49
C LYS A 30 -11.65 -19.33 -6.35
N ALA A 31 -11.85 -18.86 -7.58
CA ALA A 31 -12.31 -19.74 -8.65
C ALA A 31 -11.13 -20.67 -8.98
N SER A 32 -11.39 -21.98 -8.95
CA SER A 32 -10.43 -23.04 -9.16
C SER A 32 -9.86 -23.00 -10.58
N GLU A 33 -8.57 -22.71 -10.74
CA GLU A 33 -7.83 -23.03 -11.96
C GLU A 33 -6.48 -23.66 -11.59
N GLU A 34 -6.47 -24.98 -11.69
CA GLU A 34 -5.33 -25.87 -11.67
C GLU A 34 -4.76 -25.91 -13.10
N ASN A 35 -3.54 -25.42 -13.31
CA ASN A 35 -2.61 -25.88 -14.34
C ASN A 35 -1.34 -25.01 -14.34
N ALA A 36 -0.25 -25.56 -13.80
CA ALA A 36 1.07 -24.94 -13.80
C ALA A 36 2.04 -25.80 -14.64
N SER A 37 2.20 -25.44 -15.91
CA SER A 37 3.27 -25.98 -16.76
C SER A 37 4.08 -24.85 -17.38
N LYS A 38 5.40 -24.97 -17.18
CA LYS A 38 6.50 -24.09 -17.61
C LYS A 38 6.40 -23.75 -19.10
N ALA A 39 6.36 -22.47 -19.42
CA ALA A 39 6.66 -21.94 -20.74
C ALA A 39 7.28 -20.55 -20.57
N SER A 40 8.44 -20.34 -21.19
CA SER A 40 9.05 -19.03 -21.46
C SER A 40 8.07 -18.21 -22.32
N LYS A 41 7.11 -17.58 -21.66
CA LYS A 41 6.03 -16.81 -22.28
C LYS A 41 6.52 -15.39 -22.50
N ALA A 42 6.41 -14.93 -23.75
CA ALA A 42 6.39 -13.50 -24.08
C ALA A 42 5.54 -12.77 -23.02
N GLU A 43 6.15 -11.81 -22.33
CA GLU A 43 5.49 -11.04 -21.27
C GLU A 43 4.25 -10.39 -21.85
N LYS A 44 3.08 -10.99 -21.59
CA LYS A 44 1.81 -10.33 -21.88
C LYS A 44 1.83 -9.00 -21.14
N PRO A 45 1.53 -7.87 -21.80
CA PRO A 45 1.59 -6.55 -21.16
C PRO A 45 0.71 -6.57 -19.91
N SER A 46 1.33 -6.34 -18.76
CA SER A 46 0.64 -6.42 -17.46
C SER A 46 -0.48 -5.39 -17.43
N LYS A 47 -1.66 -5.74 -16.89
CA LYS A 47 -2.81 -4.82 -16.81
C LYS A 47 -2.47 -3.46 -16.18
N ALA A 48 -1.48 -3.42 -15.28
CA ALA A 48 -1.05 -2.18 -14.63
C ALA A 48 -0.41 -1.15 -15.57
N SER A 49 0.07 -1.53 -16.75
CA SER A 49 0.60 -0.57 -17.73
C SER A 49 -0.50 0.27 -18.37
N LYS A 50 -1.76 -0.17 -18.31
CA LYS A 50 -2.93 0.56 -18.84
C LYS A 50 -3.50 1.58 -17.87
N LEU A 51 -3.13 1.52 -16.59
CA LEU A 51 -3.65 2.46 -15.60
C LEU A 51 -3.18 3.88 -15.89
N ASP A 52 -4.14 4.76 -16.12
CA ASP A 52 -3.88 6.19 -16.22
C ASP A 52 -3.45 6.73 -14.86
N MET A 53 -2.19 7.15 -14.78
CA MET A 53 -1.54 7.68 -13.57
C MET A 53 -1.07 9.12 -13.80
N GLU A 54 -1.55 9.79 -14.86
CA GLU A 54 -1.26 11.19 -15.18
C GLU A 54 -1.55 12.10 -13.98
N TYR A 55 -2.65 11.85 -13.27
CA TYR A 55 -3.01 12.63 -12.08
C TYR A 55 -1.98 12.51 -10.95
N LEU A 56 -1.39 11.32 -10.75
CA LEU A 56 -0.31 11.13 -9.77
C LEU A 56 0.95 11.85 -10.25
N LEU A 57 1.31 11.72 -11.53
CA LEU A 57 2.47 12.40 -12.10
C LEU A 57 2.35 13.93 -11.94
N ALA A 58 1.22 14.51 -12.30
CA ALA A 58 0.94 15.94 -12.13
C ALA A 58 1.06 16.37 -10.65
N SER A 59 0.52 15.58 -9.73
CA SER A 59 0.64 15.86 -8.30
C SER A 59 2.06 15.76 -7.78
N LEU A 60 2.85 14.77 -8.23
CA LEU A 60 4.24 14.57 -7.80
C LEU A 60 5.16 15.66 -8.35
N ARG A 61 4.95 16.06 -9.61
CA ARG A 61 5.68 17.16 -10.25
C ARG A 61 5.45 18.48 -9.53
N ARG A 62 4.20 18.78 -9.14
CA ARG A 62 3.85 19.98 -8.36
C ARG A 62 4.58 20.08 -7.02
N GLU A 63 4.90 18.94 -6.41
CA GLU A 63 5.59 18.89 -5.12
C GLU A 63 7.09 19.15 -5.19
N GLY A 64 7.72 18.88 -6.34
CA GLY A 64 9.17 19.08 -6.52
C GLY A 64 10.07 18.27 -5.58
N ARG A 65 9.55 17.26 -4.86
CA ARG A 65 10.32 16.48 -3.87
C ARG A 65 11.00 15.23 -4.43
N PHE A 66 10.72 14.89 -5.68
CA PHE A 66 11.19 13.67 -6.32
C PHE A 66 12.24 14.02 -7.37
N VAL A 67 13.33 13.25 -7.41
CA VAL A 67 14.40 13.42 -8.42
C VAL A 67 13.85 13.16 -9.82
N SER A 68 12.98 12.16 -9.98
CA SER A 68 12.29 11.86 -11.23
C SER A 68 10.91 11.27 -10.94
N ALA A 69 9.86 12.08 -11.10
CA ALA A 69 8.48 11.64 -10.86
C ALA A 69 8.09 10.47 -11.78
N ASP A 70 8.47 10.55 -13.05
CA ASP A 70 8.21 9.54 -14.07
C ASP A 70 8.82 8.17 -13.70
N LYS A 71 10.07 8.17 -13.24
CA LYS A 71 10.72 6.93 -12.78
C LYS A 71 9.99 6.32 -11.58
N VAL A 72 9.62 7.12 -10.59
CA VAL A 72 8.95 6.62 -9.37
C VAL A 72 7.57 6.05 -9.71
N VAL A 73 6.82 6.68 -10.62
CA VAL A 73 5.52 6.14 -11.07
C VAL A 73 5.70 4.87 -11.88
N SER A 74 6.73 4.77 -12.73
CA SER A 74 7.08 3.53 -13.43
C SER A 74 7.41 2.39 -12.45
N ASP A 75 8.22 2.66 -11.44
CA ASP A 75 8.56 1.70 -10.39
C ASP A 75 7.32 1.29 -9.56
N TYR A 76 6.42 2.24 -9.29
CA TYR A 76 5.13 1.97 -8.64
C TYR A 76 4.22 1.07 -9.49
N ARG A 77 4.12 1.29 -10.81
CA ARG A 77 3.37 0.42 -11.73
C ARG A 77 3.92 -1.01 -11.72
N LYS A 78 5.24 -1.17 -11.80
CA LYS A 78 5.90 -2.49 -11.72
C LYS A 78 5.59 -3.19 -10.41
N TRP A 79 5.62 -2.45 -9.30
CA TRP A 79 5.25 -2.99 -7.99
C TRP A 79 3.78 -3.43 -7.95
N LEU A 80 2.85 -2.60 -8.43
CA LEU A 80 1.44 -2.96 -8.52
C LEU A 80 1.21 -4.23 -9.36
N SER A 81 1.91 -4.39 -10.49
CA SER A 81 1.84 -5.62 -11.29
C SER A 81 2.23 -6.86 -10.48
N ARG A 82 3.30 -6.78 -9.68
CA ARG A 82 3.73 -7.89 -8.81
C ARG A 82 2.71 -8.20 -7.72
N VAL A 83 2.08 -7.17 -7.15
CA VAL A 83 1.00 -7.33 -6.16
C VAL A 83 -0.21 -8.01 -6.81
N ALA A 84 -0.61 -7.56 -8.01
CA ALA A 84 -1.73 -8.12 -8.77
C ALA A 84 -1.50 -9.58 -9.18
N SER A 85 -0.26 -9.96 -9.52
CA SER A 85 0.07 -11.35 -9.84
C SER A 85 0.00 -12.29 -8.64
N ASN A 86 0.25 -11.80 -7.42
CA ASN A 86 0.31 -12.63 -6.21
C ASN A 86 -0.42 -11.98 -5.02
N PRO A 87 -1.75 -11.79 -5.07
CA PRO A 87 -2.47 -10.98 -4.08
C PRO A 87 -2.40 -11.52 -2.63
N ASN A 88 -2.15 -12.83 -2.46
CA ASN A 88 -2.07 -13.47 -1.15
C ASN A 88 -0.66 -13.43 -0.53
N ALA A 89 0.36 -13.02 -1.29
CA ALA A 89 1.72 -12.95 -0.78
C ALA A 89 1.94 -11.63 -0.02
N PRO A 90 2.75 -11.62 1.05
CA PRO A 90 3.18 -10.37 1.65
C PRO A 90 4.09 -9.62 0.68
N HIS A 91 3.69 -8.40 0.30
CA HIS A 91 4.48 -7.53 -0.57
C HIS A 91 5.17 -6.45 0.23
N GLN A 92 6.50 -6.39 0.14
CA GLN A 92 7.26 -5.25 0.63
C GLN A 92 7.27 -4.15 -0.42
N CYS A 93 7.19 -2.89 0.04
CA CYS A 93 7.32 -1.75 -0.85
C CYS A 93 8.79 -1.59 -1.24
N PRO A 94 9.13 -1.45 -2.54
CA PRO A 94 10.52 -1.49 -3.00
C PRO A 94 11.33 -0.25 -2.60
N SER A 95 10.68 0.89 -2.38
CA SER A 95 11.36 2.11 -1.95
C SER A 95 10.43 3.04 -1.18
N ARG A 96 11.03 3.99 -0.45
CA ARG A 96 10.29 5.03 0.28
C ARG A 96 9.48 5.93 -0.66
N ASP A 97 9.96 6.18 -1.87
CA ASP A 97 9.26 7.02 -2.83
C ASP A 97 8.04 6.30 -3.41
N VAL A 98 8.17 5.01 -3.71
CA VAL A 98 7.04 4.17 -4.13
C VAL A 98 5.97 4.10 -3.03
N ASP A 99 6.37 4.00 -1.75
CA ASP A 99 5.45 4.05 -0.60
C ASP A 99 4.71 5.40 -0.50
N ARG A 100 5.40 6.53 -0.78
CA ARG A 100 4.76 7.86 -0.82
C ARG A 100 3.74 7.95 -1.96
N VAL A 101 4.08 7.47 -3.15
CA VAL A 101 3.16 7.45 -4.29
C VAL A 101 1.94 6.59 -3.98
N TRP A 102 2.14 5.40 -3.41
CA TRP A 102 1.05 4.53 -2.96
C TRP A 102 0.14 5.24 -1.95
N LYS A 103 0.70 5.83 -0.90
CA LYS A 103 -0.06 6.59 0.11
C LYS A 103 -0.85 7.74 -0.49
N ARG A 104 -0.29 8.43 -1.49
CA ARG A 104 -0.97 9.50 -2.22
C ARG A 104 -2.11 8.94 -3.08
N HIS A 105 -1.86 7.87 -3.81
CA HIS A 105 -2.88 7.19 -4.60
C HIS A 105 -4.07 6.79 -3.72
N CYS A 106 -3.83 6.23 -2.53
CA CYS A 106 -4.90 5.91 -1.57
C CYS A 106 -5.73 7.12 -1.09
N ARG A 107 -5.26 8.36 -1.24
CA ARG A 107 -6.06 9.56 -0.91
C ARG A 107 -7.17 9.80 -1.94
N TYR A 108 -6.96 9.44 -3.19
CA TYR A 108 -7.95 9.53 -4.26
C TYR A 108 -8.85 8.30 -4.25
N LYS A 109 -9.70 8.17 -3.21
CA LYS A 109 -10.48 6.95 -2.94
C LYS A 109 -11.23 6.38 -4.15
N ILE A 110 -11.85 7.25 -4.95
CA ILE A 110 -12.62 6.86 -6.14
C ILE A 110 -11.71 6.28 -7.23
N LEU A 111 -10.63 7.00 -7.57
CA LEU A 111 -9.64 6.54 -8.56
C LEU A 111 -8.93 5.28 -8.09
N TYR A 112 -8.47 5.26 -6.84
CA TYR A 112 -7.83 4.09 -6.24
C TYR A 112 -8.71 2.85 -6.29
N ARG A 113 -10.00 3.00 -5.98
CA ARG A 113 -10.95 1.89 -6.05
C ARG A 113 -11.10 1.40 -7.49
N ARG A 114 -11.30 2.30 -8.46
CA ARG A 114 -11.42 1.96 -9.89
C ARG A 114 -10.18 1.22 -10.39
N ASP A 115 -9.00 1.76 -10.09
CA ASP A 115 -7.72 1.19 -10.52
C ASP A 115 -7.48 -0.19 -9.85
N CYS A 116 -7.93 -0.36 -8.60
CA CYS A 116 -7.92 -1.66 -7.94
C CYS A 116 -8.89 -2.65 -8.62
N GLU A 117 -10.12 -2.25 -8.91
CA GLU A 117 -11.09 -3.12 -9.59
C GLU A 117 -10.59 -3.56 -10.98
N GLU A 118 -9.87 -2.68 -11.69
CA GLU A 118 -9.25 -2.99 -12.98
C GLU A 118 -8.11 -4.02 -12.86
N LEU A 119 -7.26 -3.88 -11.84
CA LEU A 119 -6.13 -4.80 -11.61
C LEU A 119 -6.57 -6.16 -11.05
N PHE A 120 -7.48 -6.13 -10.08
CA PHE A 120 -7.77 -7.23 -9.17
C PHE A 120 -9.14 -7.87 -9.40
N GLY A 121 -9.95 -7.29 -10.30
CA GLY A 121 -11.31 -7.70 -10.60
C GLY A 121 -12.38 -6.92 -9.83
N LYS A 122 -13.61 -6.92 -10.35
CA LYS A 122 -14.76 -6.29 -9.68
C LYS A 122 -14.96 -6.87 -8.29
N GLY A 123 -15.18 -6.00 -7.31
CA GLY A 123 -15.39 -6.42 -5.91
C GLY A 123 -14.11 -6.65 -5.12
N ALA A 124 -12.93 -6.42 -5.70
CA ALA A 124 -11.67 -6.32 -4.97
C ALA A 124 -11.67 -5.06 -4.08
N VAL A 125 -12.38 -5.12 -2.96
CA VAL A 125 -12.36 -4.08 -1.96
C VAL A 125 -11.16 -4.34 -1.05
N PHE A 126 -10.14 -3.49 -1.13
CA PHE A 126 -9.09 -3.44 -0.13
C PHE A 126 -9.68 -2.89 1.16
N GLN A 127 -10.30 -3.79 1.94
CA GLN A 127 -10.71 -3.46 3.29
C GLN A 127 -9.42 -3.32 4.07
N ARG A 128 -9.03 -2.07 4.35
CA ARG A 128 -7.93 -1.79 5.26
C ARG A 128 -8.28 -2.54 6.54
N GLN A 129 -7.54 -3.60 6.87
CA GLN A 129 -7.69 -4.27 8.14
C GLN A 129 -7.33 -3.21 9.17
N SER A 130 -8.35 -2.50 9.66
CA SER A 130 -8.20 -1.69 10.84
C SER A 130 -7.89 -2.74 11.89
N SER A 131 -6.62 -2.83 12.27
CA SER A 131 -6.19 -3.43 13.52
C SER A 131 -6.75 -2.58 14.67
N ARG A 132 -8.05 -2.31 14.68
CA ARG A 132 -8.79 -2.02 15.89
C ARG A 132 -8.68 -3.31 16.68
N HIS A 133 -7.63 -3.41 17.48
CA HIS A 133 -7.74 -3.55 18.93
C HIS A 133 -9.00 -4.26 19.48
N SER A 134 -9.55 -5.28 18.83
CA SER A 134 -10.50 -6.23 19.46
C SER A 134 -9.75 -7.24 20.33
N SER A 135 -8.81 -6.74 21.13
CA SER A 135 -8.07 -7.49 22.15
C SER A 135 -7.99 -6.65 23.43
N MET A 136 -9.10 -6.04 23.83
CA MET A 136 -9.27 -5.38 25.14
C MET A 136 -10.52 -5.86 25.90
N ALA A 137 -11.09 -7.02 25.57
CA ALA A 137 -12.28 -7.52 26.25
C ALA A 137 -12.08 -8.95 26.78
N SER A 138 -11.21 -9.10 27.78
CA SER A 138 -11.36 -10.06 28.88
C SER A 138 -10.24 -9.82 29.90
N LEU A 139 -10.32 -8.71 30.64
CA LEU A 139 -9.65 -8.63 31.93
C LEU A 139 -10.32 -9.70 32.84
N PRO A 140 -9.56 -10.61 33.47
CA PRO A 140 -10.14 -11.56 34.41
C PRO A 140 -10.74 -10.80 35.61
N PRO A 141 -11.88 -11.24 36.16
CA PRO A 141 -12.50 -10.59 37.31
C PRO A 141 -11.53 -10.64 38.51
N SER A 142 -11.31 -9.47 39.11
CA SER A 142 -10.51 -9.28 40.30
C SER A 142 -11.02 -10.16 41.45
N ARG A 143 -10.17 -11.06 41.97
CA ARG A 143 -10.49 -11.88 43.14
C ARG A 143 -10.62 -10.98 44.36
N LYS A 144 -11.80 -10.94 44.99
CA LYS A 144 -11.95 -10.37 46.33
C LYS A 144 -11.19 -11.27 47.30
N CYS A 145 -10.31 -10.68 48.11
CA CYS A 145 -9.75 -11.34 49.29
C CYS A 145 -10.86 -11.45 50.33
N SER A 146 -11.08 -12.66 50.84
CA SER A 146 -11.91 -12.90 52.03
C SER A 146 -11.01 -12.83 53.25
N GLU A 147 -11.43 -12.06 54.26
CA GLU A 147 -10.89 -12.08 55.63
C GLU A 147 -11.20 -13.39 56.35
#